data_AF-A0A3B8WEV9-F1
#
_entry.id   AF-A0A3B8WEV9-F1
#
_cell.length_a   1.000
_cell.length_b   1.000
_cell.length_c   1.000
_cell.angle_alpha   90.00
_cell.angle_beta   90.00
_cell.angle_gamma   90.00
#
_symmetry.space_group_name_H-M   'P 1'
#
loop_
_entity.id
_entity.type
_entity.pdbx_description
1 polymer ?
#
loop_
_entity_poly.entity_id
_entity_poly.type
_entity_poly.pdbx_seq_one_letter_code
_entity_poly.pdbx_strand_id
1 'polypeptide(L)'
;MNTLQSRRNWLKSSLGLTAGLMITPALADQLLAAPVSRAEESLMWLSPPNGKLVRLGSNENPYGPSARARAAIQEAMGDFNRYPFEQVNQLRALIAEKEGVSADHILIANGSS
;
A
#
# COMPACT_ATOMS: atom_id res chain seq x y z
N MET A 1 38.26 13.01 36.76
CA MET A 1 37.92 11.58 36.88
C MET A 1 37.66 11.05 35.47
N ASN A 2 38.68 10.48 34.83
CA ASN A 2 38.54 9.87 33.50
C ASN A 2 38.44 8.36 33.68
N THR A 3 37.24 7.81 33.56
CA THR A 3 37.02 6.36 33.45
C THR A 3 37.49 5.91 32.07
N LEU A 4 38.79 5.57 31.96
CA LEU A 4 39.35 5.04 30.73
C LEU A 4 38.55 3.80 30.30
N GLN A 5 37.88 3.91 29.16
CA GLN A 5 37.06 2.87 28.56
C GLN A 5 37.97 1.66 28.25
N SER A 6 37.90 0.60 29.07
CA SER A 6 38.76 -0.57 28.89
C SER A 6 38.38 -1.33 27.62
N ARG A 7 39.34 -2.01 26.98
CA ARG A 7 39.10 -2.87 25.80
C ARG A 7 37.99 -3.90 26.06
N ARG A 8 37.91 -4.42 27.28
CA ARG A 8 36.86 -5.35 27.73
C ARG A 8 35.49 -4.67 27.75
N ASN A 9 35.41 -3.43 28.23
CA ASN A 9 34.16 -2.68 28.26
C ASN A 9 33.74 -2.29 26.83
N TRP A 10 34.70 -1.89 25.99
CA TRP A 10 34.46 -1.62 24.57
C TRP A 10 33.92 -2.86 23.84
N LEU A 11 34.56 -4.02 23.99
CA LEU A 11 34.08 -5.28 23.39
C LEU A 11 32.67 -5.67 23.86
N LYS A 12 32.38 -5.53 25.17
CA LYS A 12 31.05 -5.79 25.72
C LYS A 12 30.00 -4.82 25.17
N SER A 13 30.34 -3.53 25.05
CA SER A 13 29.46 -2.51 24.47
C SER A 13 29.22 -2.75 22.98
N SER A 14 30.26 -3.12 22.21
CA SER A 14 30.14 -3.46 20.80
C SER A 14 29.28 -4.70 20.56
N LEU A 15 29.46 -5.76 21.36
CA LEU A 15 28.61 -6.96 21.30
C LEU A 15 27.13 -6.64 21.58
N GLY A 16 26.86 -5.80 22.59
CA GLY A 16 25.49 -5.36 22.91
C GLY A 16 24.85 -4.53 21.79
N LEU A 17 25.62 -3.63 21.17
CA LEU A 17 25.18 -2.83 20.02
C LEU A 17 24.88 -3.71 18.81
N THR A 18 25.76 -4.65 18.46
CA THR A 18 25.56 -5.56 17.33
C THR A 18 24.36 -6.48 17.55
N ALA A 19 24.20 -7.03 18.75
CA ALA A 19 23.02 -7.86 19.08
C ALA A 19 21.73 -7.03 19.01
N GLY A 20 21.74 -5.78 19.51
CA GLY A 20 20.61 -4.87 19.41
C GLY A 20 20.23 -4.55 17.96
N LEU A 21 21.22 -4.27 17.11
CA LEU A 21 21.02 -3.95 15.68
C LEU A 21 20.51 -5.14 14.86
N MET A 22 20.81 -6.38 15.27
CA MET A 22 20.27 -7.58 14.63
C MET A 22 18.82 -7.87 15.01
N ILE A 23 18.40 -7.49 16.22
CA ILE A 23 17.02 -7.67 16.68
C ILE A 23 16.10 -6.59 16.09
N THR A 24 16.62 -5.39 15.80
CA THR A 24 15.80 -4.25 15.38
C THR A 24 14.99 -4.46 14.09
N PRO A 25 15.50 -5.00 12.98
CA PRO A 25 14.69 -5.14 11.77
C PRO A 25 13.58 -6.18 11.94
N ALA A 26 13.89 -7.34 12.49
CA ALA A 26 12.92 -8.42 12.67
C ALA A 26 11.82 -8.06 13.69
N LEU A 27 12.20 -7.39 14.79
CA LEU A 27 11.24 -6.93 15.77
C LEU A 27 10.45 -5.71 15.27
N ALA A 28 11.10 -4.78 14.55
CA ALA A 28 10.41 -3.63 13.96
C ALA A 28 9.39 -4.10 12.92
N ASP A 29 9.73 -5.03 12.04
CA ASP A 29 8.78 -5.62 11.08
C ASP A 29 7.61 -6.28 11.80
N GLN A 30 7.86 -6.99 12.91
CA GLN A 30 6.81 -7.63 13.69
C GLN A 30 5.92 -6.65 14.46
N LEU A 31 6.46 -5.52 14.91
CA LEU A 31 5.72 -4.47 15.62
C LEU A 31 5.01 -3.49 14.67
N LEU A 32 5.56 -3.26 13.48
CA LEU A 32 5.01 -2.39 12.44
C LEU A 32 4.05 -3.12 11.52
N ALA A 33 4.12 -4.46 11.44
CA ALA A 33 3.10 -5.25 10.79
C ALA A 33 1.76 -5.01 11.52
N ALA A 34 0.79 -4.47 10.79
CA ALA A 34 -0.60 -4.55 11.22
C ALA A 34 -0.92 -6.04 11.41
N PRO A 35 -1.44 -6.48 12.58
CA PRO A 35 -1.72 -7.88 12.81
C PRO A 35 -2.82 -8.32 11.83
N VAL A 36 -2.43 -9.02 10.76
CA VAL A 36 -3.36 -9.78 9.93
C VAL A 36 -3.97 -10.83 10.84
N SER A 37 -5.29 -10.79 11.02
CA SER A 37 -5.95 -11.78 11.86
C SER A 37 -5.70 -13.19 11.30
N ARG A 38 -5.55 -14.22 12.15
CA ARG A 38 -5.45 -15.62 11.65
C ARG A 38 -6.63 -16.01 10.75
N ALA A 39 -7.78 -15.38 10.95
CA ALA A 39 -8.95 -15.53 10.08
C ALA A 39 -8.68 -14.94 8.69
N GLU A 40 -8.05 -13.78 8.60
CA GLU A 40 -7.66 -13.16 7.34
C GLU A 40 -6.51 -13.94 6.66
N GLU A 41 -5.54 -14.45 7.41
CA GLU A 41 -4.47 -15.30 6.87
C GLU A 41 -5.00 -16.60 6.24
N SER A 42 -5.99 -17.23 6.90
CA SER A 42 -6.61 -18.48 6.41
C SER A 42 -7.69 -18.27 5.34
N LEU A 43 -8.28 -17.08 5.25
CA LEU A 43 -9.41 -16.79 4.36
C LEU A 43 -9.10 -15.74 3.27
N MET A 44 -7.89 -15.14 3.23
CA MET A 44 -7.54 -14.08 2.26
C MET A 44 -7.77 -14.47 0.80
N TRP A 45 -7.57 -15.76 0.49
CA TRP A 45 -7.75 -16.32 -0.85
C TRP A 45 -9.10 -16.99 -1.07
N LEU A 46 -9.88 -17.18 0.00
CA LEU A 46 -11.20 -17.76 -0.10
C LEU A 46 -12.19 -16.62 -0.30
N SER A 47 -12.70 -16.48 -1.54
CA SER A 47 -13.95 -15.75 -1.74
C SER A 47 -14.96 -16.31 -0.74
N PRO A 48 -15.55 -15.48 0.13
CA PRO A 48 -16.39 -15.98 1.18
C PRO A 48 -17.52 -16.79 0.55
N PRO A 49 -17.65 -18.08 0.89
CA PRO A 49 -18.66 -18.92 0.27
C PRO A 49 -20.02 -18.33 0.62
N ASN A 50 -20.70 -17.79 -0.38
CA ASN A 50 -22.11 -17.43 -0.34
C ASN A 50 -22.47 -16.18 0.48
N GLY A 51 -21.60 -15.17 0.55
CA GLY A 51 -21.96 -13.86 1.13
C GLY A 51 -22.21 -13.88 2.64
N LYS A 52 -21.80 -14.94 3.34
CA LYS A 52 -21.98 -15.11 4.80
C LYS A 52 -20.90 -14.42 5.64
N LEU A 53 -19.87 -13.85 5.02
CA LEU A 53 -18.77 -13.17 5.70
C LEU A 53 -18.71 -11.71 5.23
N VAL A 54 -18.59 -10.80 6.19
CA VAL A 54 -18.40 -9.37 5.95
C VAL A 54 -16.90 -9.10 5.79
N ARG A 55 -16.50 -8.50 4.67
CA ARG A 55 -15.09 -8.11 4.42
C ARG A 55 -14.84 -6.71 4.98
N LEU A 56 -13.93 -6.59 5.95
CA LEU A 56 -13.61 -5.33 6.63
C LEU A 56 -12.09 -5.02 6.71
N GLY A 57 -11.23 -5.84 6.11
CA GLY A 57 -9.76 -5.75 6.29
C GLY A 57 -9.04 -4.79 5.34
N SER A 58 -9.60 -4.46 4.17
CA SER A 58 -8.86 -3.80 3.09
C SER A 58 -9.32 -2.38 2.77
N ASN A 59 -10.10 -1.73 3.65
CA ASN A 59 -10.67 -0.39 3.43
C ASN A 59 -11.44 -0.24 2.10
N GLU A 60 -12.05 -1.32 1.61
CA GLU A 60 -12.85 -1.31 0.39
C GLU A 60 -14.12 -0.45 0.56
N ASN A 61 -14.54 0.24 -0.51
CA ASN A 61 -15.81 0.95 -0.52
C ASN A 61 -16.99 -0.05 -0.69
N PRO A 62 -17.94 -0.15 0.26
CA PRO A 62 -19.00 -1.17 0.23
C PRO A 62 -20.09 -0.94 -0.83
N TYR A 63 -20.16 0.25 -1.43
CA TYR A 63 -21.20 0.61 -2.40
C TYR A 63 -20.87 0.23 -3.85
N GLY A 64 -19.62 -0.18 -4.09
CA GLY A 64 -19.11 -0.41 -5.45
C GLY A 64 -19.02 0.86 -6.31
N PRO A 65 -18.66 0.72 -7.61
CA PRO A 65 -18.55 1.85 -8.51
C PRO A 65 -19.90 2.51 -8.80
N SER A 66 -19.92 3.82 -9.05
CA SER A 66 -21.15 4.52 -9.43
C SER A 66 -21.77 3.97 -10.73
N ALA A 67 -23.07 4.18 -10.93
CA ALA A 67 -23.77 3.73 -12.15
C ALA A 67 -23.13 4.31 -13.44
N ARG A 68 -22.67 5.57 -13.37
CA ARG A 68 -21.96 6.23 -14.49
C ARG A 68 -20.61 5.57 -14.77
N ALA A 69 -19.84 5.24 -13.72
CA ALA A 69 -18.57 4.55 -13.88
C ALA A 69 -18.75 3.16 -14.51
N ARG A 70 -19.77 2.40 -14.07
CA ARG A 70 -20.07 1.08 -14.65
C ARG A 70 -20.42 1.17 -16.14
N ALA A 71 -21.22 2.17 -16.54
CA ALA A 71 -21.56 2.38 -17.94
C ALA A 71 -20.32 2.73 -18.79
N ALA A 72 -19.47 3.65 -18.32
CA ALA A 72 -18.23 4.01 -19.02
C ALA A 72 -17.27 2.82 -19.18
N ILE A 73 -17.15 1.96 -18.16
CA ILE A 73 -16.38 0.72 -18.24
C ILE A 73 -16.94 -0.20 -19.33
N GLN A 74 -18.26 -0.40 -19.37
CA GLN A 74 -18.90 -1.27 -20.36
C GLN A 74 -18.70 -0.76 -21.80
N GLU A 75 -18.79 0.56 -22.01
CA GLU A 75 -18.56 1.19 -23.30
C GLU A 75 -17.10 1.01 -23.77
N ALA A 76 -16.13 1.22 -22.87
CA ALA A 76 -14.71 1.08 -23.17
C ALA A 76 -14.28 -0.36 -23.49
N MET A 77 -15.08 -1.38 -23.16
CA MET A 77 -14.77 -2.78 -23.47
C MET A 77 -14.66 -3.07 -24.97
N GLY A 78 -15.21 -2.23 -25.85
CA GLY A 78 -15.06 -2.40 -27.29
C GLY A 78 -13.63 -2.16 -27.81
N ASP A 79 -12.88 -1.29 -27.13
CA ASP A 79 -11.61 -0.74 -27.61
C ASP A 79 -10.39 -1.18 -26.75
N PHE A 80 -10.55 -2.18 -25.89
CA PHE A 80 -9.52 -2.64 -24.95
C PHE A 80 -8.22 -3.14 -25.62
N ASN A 81 -8.26 -3.43 -26.92
CA ASN A 81 -7.12 -3.85 -27.72
C ASN A 81 -6.27 -2.67 -28.22
N ARG A 82 -6.58 -1.43 -27.82
CA ARG A 82 -5.86 -0.20 -28.16
C ARG A 82 -5.30 0.46 -26.91
N TYR A 83 -4.17 1.14 -27.06
CA TYR A 83 -3.57 1.92 -25.97
C TYR A 83 -4.41 3.19 -25.68
N PRO A 84 -4.72 3.49 -24.41
CA PRO A 84 -5.64 4.57 -24.06
C PRO A 84 -4.93 5.94 -23.94
N PHE A 85 -3.99 6.25 -24.84
CA PHE A 85 -3.12 7.44 -24.69
C PHE A 85 -3.91 8.75 -24.65
N GLU A 86 -4.97 8.87 -25.46
CA GLU A 86 -5.82 10.05 -25.47
C GLU A 86 -6.62 10.17 -24.16
N GLN A 87 -7.23 9.08 -23.71
CA GLN A 87 -8.04 9.01 -22.50
C GLN A 87 -7.20 9.31 -21.24
N VAL A 88 -5.95 8.85 -21.19
CA VAL A 88 -5.02 9.15 -20.10
C VAL A 88 -4.69 10.66 -20.06
N ASN A 89 -4.48 11.29 -21.22
CA ASN A 89 -4.25 12.74 -21.28
C ASN A 89 -5.49 13.54 -20.86
N GLN A 90 -6.68 13.11 -21.27
CA GLN A 90 -7.95 13.73 -20.85
C GLN A 90 -8.16 13.59 -19.33
N LEU A 91 -7.92 12.41 -18.76
CA LEU A 91 -8.00 12.19 -17.31
C LEU A 91 -7.03 13.09 -16.54
N ARG A 92 -5.79 13.22 -17.03
CA ARG A 92 -4.78 14.11 -16.44
C ARG A 92 -5.26 15.56 -16.40
N ALA A 93 -5.85 16.05 -17.49
CA ALA A 93 -6.37 17.41 -17.56
C ALA A 93 -7.55 17.63 -16.59
N LEU A 94 -8.50 16.68 -16.53
CA LEU A 94 -9.66 16.76 -15.63
C LEU A 94 -9.24 16.75 -14.15
N ILE A 95 -8.24 15.96 -13.78
CA ILE A 95 -7.70 15.95 -12.41
C ILE A 95 -6.99 17.27 -12.11
N ALA A 96 -6.18 17.79 -13.04
CA ALA A 96 -5.47 19.05 -12.87
C ALA A 96 -6.45 20.22 -12.63
N GLU A 97 -7.53 20.29 -13.41
CA GLU A 97 -8.61 21.27 -13.23
C GLU A 97 -9.28 21.11 -11.86
N LYS A 98 -9.67 19.88 -11.49
CA LYS A 98 -10.33 19.58 -10.22
C LYS A 98 -9.48 19.98 -9.01
N GLU A 99 -8.17 19.78 -9.07
CA GLU A 99 -7.24 20.07 -7.98
C GLU A 99 -6.67 21.50 -8.06
N GLY A 100 -6.98 22.27 -9.11
CA GLY A 100 -6.55 23.66 -9.26
C GLY A 100 -5.05 23.83 -9.56
N VAL A 101 -4.44 22.88 -10.26
CA VAL A 101 -2.99 22.86 -10.59
C VAL A 101 -2.74 22.72 -12.10
N SER A 102 -1.50 22.94 -12.54
CA SER A 102 -1.09 22.60 -13.90
C SER A 102 -1.09 21.08 -14.11
N ALA A 103 -1.36 20.64 -15.34
CA ALA A 103 -1.24 19.23 -15.74
C ALA A 103 0.20 18.68 -15.58
N ASP A 104 1.21 19.55 -15.51
CA ASP A 104 2.60 19.17 -15.24
C ASP A 104 2.82 18.67 -13.81
N HIS A 105 1.89 18.97 -12.89
CA HIS A 105 1.90 18.48 -11.51
C HIS A 105 1.14 17.16 -11.34
N ILE A 106 0.58 16.60 -12.42
CA ILE A 106 -0.22 15.37 -12.37
C ILE A 106 0.52 14.23 -13.08
N LEU A 107 0.84 13.18 -12.32
CA LEU A 107 1.30 11.90 -12.84
C LEU A 107 0.18 10.86 -12.71
N ILE A 108 -0.18 10.21 -13.82
CA ILE A 108 -1.11 9.09 -13.81
C ILE A 108 -0.31 7.79 -13.60
N ALA A 109 -0.69 7.01 -12.59
CA ALA A 109 -0.08 5.73 -12.23
C ALA A 109 -1.16 4.66 -11.97
N ASN A 110 -0.75 3.40 -11.92
CA ASN A 110 -1.65 2.26 -11.72
C ASN A 110 -1.95 2.05 -10.23
N GLY A 111 -2.72 2.97 -9.65
CA GLY A 111 -2.92 3.04 -8.21
C GLY A 111 -1.76 3.75 -7.50
N SER A 112 -1.95 4.04 -6.21
CA SER A 112 -0.98 4.77 -5.38
C SER A 112 -0.03 3.85 -4.59
N SER A 113 -0.03 2.55 -4.91
CA SER A 113 0.56 1.46 -4.12
C SER A 113 2.08 1.42 -4.13
#